data_AF-A0A7W0VLD7-F1
#
_entry.id   AF-A0A7W0VLD7-F1
#
_cell.length_a   1.000
_cell.length_b   1.000
_cell.length_c   1.000
_cell.angle_alpha   90.00
_cell.angle_beta   90.00
_cell.angle_gamma   90.00
#
_symmetry.space_group_name_H-M   'P 1'
#
loop_
_entity.id
_entity.type
_entity.pdbx_description
1 polymer ?
#
loop_
_entity_poly.entity_id
_entity_poly.type
_entity_poly.pdbx_seq_one_letter_code
_entity_poly.pdbx_strand_id
1 'polypeptide(L)'
;MRVELGLFSPVGALGLVYSRPIHQRVAVELGAGFGFSGLQLSAMAKLRRGKGRTKFTPGIGLSVGMPVFGSAIHTGHPAGDDEMRGSDVISAWLDVDLLGVEHRTRSGLVLSASGGVTVALTEGHWDAADLGNDINPFDVLPQFRLGIGKAF
;
A
#
# COMPACT_ATOMS: atom_id res chain seq x y z
N MET A 1 -5.52 -3.57 15.31
CA MET A 1 -6.12 -3.32 13.97
C MET A 1 -6.26 -1.81 13.80
N ARG A 2 -6.05 -1.31 12.59
CA ARG A 2 -6.09 0.11 12.24
C ARG A 2 -6.81 0.32 10.93
N VAL A 3 -7.39 1.50 10.78
CA VAL A 3 -7.78 2.08 9.50
C VAL A 3 -6.63 2.96 9.06
N GLU A 4 -6.21 2.82 7.81
CA GLU A 4 -5.14 3.61 7.20
C GLU A 4 -5.65 4.35 5.98
N LEU A 5 -5.27 5.62 5.87
CA LEU A 5 -5.40 6.45 4.68
C LEU A 5 -4.01 6.64 4.08
N GLY A 6 -3.89 6.59 2.76
CA GLY A 6 -2.59 6.73 2.12
C GLY A 6 -2.63 7.29 0.72
N LEU A 7 -1.47 7.78 0.28
CA LEU A 7 -1.19 8.13 -1.10
C LEU A 7 -0.16 7.13 -1.62
N PHE A 8 -0.48 6.47 -2.74
CA PHE A 8 0.31 5.36 -3.32
C PHE A 8 0.69 4.31 -2.28
N SER A 9 -0.25 3.96 -1.40
CA SER A 9 0.05 3.08 -0.28
C SER A 9 -0.18 1.60 -0.58
N PRO A 10 0.36 0.67 0.23
CA PRO A 10 0.19 -0.78 0.05
C PRO A 10 -1.26 -1.25 0.22
N VAL A 11 -2.13 -0.38 0.75
CA VAL A 11 -3.58 -0.62 0.88
C VAL A 11 -4.40 0.39 0.07
N GLY A 12 -3.75 1.19 -0.75
CA GLY A 12 -4.38 2.17 -1.63
C GLY A 12 -4.66 3.48 -0.92
N ALA A 13 -5.78 4.10 -1.28
CA ALA A 13 -6.24 5.36 -0.69
C ALA A 13 -6.79 5.16 0.73
N LEU A 14 -7.49 4.05 0.94
CA LEU A 14 -8.13 3.69 2.22
C LEU A 14 -8.07 2.18 2.42
N GLY A 15 -7.66 1.74 3.61
CA GLY A 15 -7.65 0.32 3.92
C GLY A 15 -7.67 -0.01 5.42
N LEU A 16 -7.82 -1.30 5.68
CA LEU A 16 -7.69 -1.90 6.99
C LEU A 16 -6.33 -2.59 7.10
N VAL A 17 -5.66 -2.34 8.22
CA VAL A 17 -4.36 -2.94 8.53
C VAL A 17 -4.40 -3.68 9.86
N TYR A 18 -3.95 -4.92 9.82
CA TYR A 18 -3.72 -5.77 10.97
C TYR A 18 -2.22 -5.92 11.20
N SER A 19 -1.72 -5.37 12.31
CA SER A 19 -0.32 -5.45 12.71
C SER A 19 -0.16 -6.40 13.88
N ARG A 20 0.73 -7.38 13.76
CA ARG A 20 1.03 -8.38 14.80
C ARG A 20 2.53 -8.43 15.09
N PRO A 21 2.97 -8.19 16.34
CA PRO A 21 4.36 -8.42 16.71
C PRO A 21 4.66 -9.92 16.66
N ILE A 22 5.70 -10.30 15.90
CA ILE A 22 6.26 -11.66 15.92
C ILE A 22 7.37 -11.72 16.97
N HIS A 23 8.13 -10.63 17.10
CA HIS A 23 9.20 -10.50 18.08
C HIS A 23 9.20 -9.10 18.71
N GLN A 24 10.03 -8.87 19.73
CA GLN A 24 10.11 -7.56 20.40
C GLN A 24 10.48 -6.41 19.43
N ARG A 25 11.22 -6.74 18.36
CA ARG A 25 11.73 -5.80 17.36
C ARG A 25 11.13 -5.98 15.97
N VAL A 26 10.26 -6.97 15.77
CA VAL A 26 9.73 -7.32 14.44
C VAL A 26 8.22 -7.50 14.52
N ALA A 27 7.50 -6.90 13.59
CA ALA A 27 6.08 -7.12 13.37
C ALA A 27 5.80 -7.42 11.91
N VAL A 28 4.68 -8.08 11.67
CA VAL A 28 4.10 -8.23 10.34
C VAL A 28 2.82 -7.44 10.28
N GLU A 29 2.61 -6.75 9.17
CA GLU A 29 1.39 -6.03 8.85
C GLU A 29 0.73 -6.66 7.64
N LEU A 30 -0.55 -6.98 7.77
CA LEU A 30 -1.40 -7.43 6.68
C LEU A 30 -2.41 -6.34 6.40
N GLY A 31 -2.51 -5.93 5.15
CA GLY A 31 -3.37 -4.85 4.69
C GLY A 31 -4.37 -5.32 3.65
N ALA A 32 -5.56 -4.76 3.70
CA ALA A 32 -6.56 -4.88 2.64
C ALA A 32 -7.26 -3.53 2.47
N GLY A 33 -7.36 -3.02 1.25
CA GLY A 33 -7.97 -1.72 1.01
C GLY A 33 -8.31 -1.47 -0.45
N PHE A 34 -8.61 -0.23 -0.77
CA PHE A 34 -9.01 0.22 -2.10
C PHE A 34 -8.06 1.32 -2.57
N GLY A 35 -7.43 1.08 -3.72
CA GLY A 35 -6.57 2.04 -4.41
C GLY A 35 -7.10 2.38 -5.80
N PHE A 36 -6.31 3.14 -6.56
CA PHE A 36 -6.63 3.50 -7.94
C PHE A 36 -6.78 2.28 -8.86
N SER A 37 -6.10 1.19 -8.53
CA SER A 37 -6.13 -0.09 -9.25
C SER A 37 -7.29 -1.01 -8.85
N GLY A 38 -8.15 -0.61 -7.90
CA GLY A 38 -9.17 -1.48 -7.31
C GLY A 38 -8.79 -2.03 -5.93
N LEU A 39 -9.10 -3.31 -5.68
CA LEU A 39 -8.87 -3.96 -4.39
C LEU A 39 -7.37 -4.23 -4.23
N GLN A 40 -6.79 -3.82 -3.10
CA GLN A 40 -5.38 -4.01 -2.81
C GLN A 40 -5.19 -4.87 -1.57
N LEU A 41 -4.28 -5.84 -1.66
CA LEU A 41 -3.84 -6.68 -0.56
C LEU A 41 -2.34 -6.48 -0.35
N SER A 42 -1.90 -6.40 0.91
CA SER A 42 -0.49 -6.24 1.23
C SER A 42 -0.03 -7.05 2.42
N ALA A 43 1.26 -7.37 2.41
CA ALA A 43 1.98 -7.97 3.52
C ALA A 43 3.32 -7.27 3.69
N MET A 44 3.57 -6.71 4.88
CA MET A 44 4.80 -6.01 5.21
C MET A 44 5.48 -6.59 6.44
N ALA A 45 6.80 -6.68 6.39
CA ALA A 45 7.64 -6.88 7.55
C ALA A 45 8.11 -5.51 8.06
N LYS A 46 7.87 -5.22 9.34
CA LYS A 46 8.30 -3.98 9.99
C LYS A 46 9.25 -4.25 11.13
N LEU A 47 10.31 -3.45 11.20
CA LEU A 47 11.13 -3.34 12.39
C LEU A 47 10.41 -2.41 13.39
N ARG A 48 10.59 -2.63 14.69
CA ARG A 48 10.03 -1.80 15.74
C ARG A 48 11.13 -1.40 16.70
N ARG A 49 11.56 -0.15 16.63
CA ARG A 49 12.62 0.40 17.48
C ARG A 49 12.12 1.60 18.25
N GLY A 50 12.29 1.59 19.57
CA GLY A 50 11.84 2.67 20.44
C GLY A 50 11.55 2.17 21.84
N LYS A 51 11.30 3.09 22.76
CA LYS A 51 10.94 2.79 24.16
C LYS A 51 9.60 3.43 24.50
N GLY A 52 8.84 2.76 25.37
CA GLY A 52 7.55 3.24 25.85
C GLY A 52 6.47 3.21 24.78
N ARG A 53 5.82 4.35 24.57
CA ARG A 53 4.60 4.50 23.75
C ARG A 53 4.85 4.86 22.30
N THR A 54 6.02 5.39 21.96
CA THR A 54 6.38 5.77 20.60
C THR A 54 7.43 4.80 20.06
N LYS A 55 7.19 4.27 18.86
CA LYS A 55 8.10 3.36 18.17
C LYS A 55 8.33 3.83 16.74
N PHE A 56 9.57 3.82 16.31
CA PHE A 56 9.96 3.95 14.92
C PHE A 56 9.76 2.61 14.20
N THR A 57 9.13 2.62 13.04
CA THR A 57 8.64 1.43 12.34
C THR A 57 8.94 1.40 10.84
N PRO A 58 10.22 1.33 10.42
CA PRO A 58 10.55 1.15 9.01
C PRO A 58 10.17 -0.28 8.59
N GLY A 59 9.92 -0.48 7.31
CA GLY A 59 9.43 -1.76 6.82
C GLY A 59 9.53 -1.92 5.32
N ILE A 60 9.37 -3.16 4.90
CA ILE A 60 9.35 -3.57 3.50
C ILE A 60 8.26 -4.60 3.30
N GLY A 61 7.57 -4.56 2.18
CA GLY A 61 6.50 -5.50 1.89
C GLY A 61 6.15 -5.56 0.42
N LEU A 62 5.22 -6.46 0.13
CA LEU A 62 4.65 -6.61 -1.19
C LEU A 62 3.17 -6.26 -1.11
N SER A 63 2.67 -5.65 -2.18
CA SER A 63 1.25 -5.48 -2.39
C SER A 63 0.82 -5.90 -3.78
N VAL A 64 -0.43 -6.31 -3.89
CA VAL A 64 -1.06 -6.69 -5.15
C VAL A 64 -2.37 -5.95 -5.30
N GLY A 65 -2.55 -5.31 -6.44
CA GLY A 65 -3.80 -4.68 -6.86
C GLY A 65 -4.55 -5.61 -7.80
N MET A 66 -5.81 -5.89 -7.48
CA MET A 66 -6.73 -6.64 -8.32
C MET A 66 -7.76 -5.67 -8.89
N PRO A 67 -7.94 -5.65 -10.22
CA PRO A 67 -9.00 -4.86 -10.82
C PRO A 67 -10.35 -5.38 -10.30
N VAL A 68 -11.16 -4.48 -9.76
CA VAL A 68 -12.55 -4.74 -9.38
C VAL A 68 -13.39 -3.59 -9.89
N PHE A 69 -14.50 -3.91 -10.56
CA PHE A 69 -15.54 -2.99 -11.08
C PHE A 69 -15.02 -1.58 -11.47
N GLY A 70 -14.54 -1.40 -12.70
CA GLY A 70 -14.18 -0.07 -13.22
C GLY A 70 -12.87 0.50 -12.67
N SER A 71 -11.86 -0.36 -12.44
CA SER A 71 -10.53 0.08 -12.03
C SER A 71 -9.88 0.96 -13.11
N ALA A 72 -9.17 2.01 -12.70
CA ALA A 72 -8.54 2.94 -13.63
C ALA A 72 -7.22 2.41 -14.26
N ILE A 73 -6.69 1.29 -13.76
CA ILE A 73 -5.46 0.68 -14.30
C ILE A 73 -5.83 -0.49 -15.20
N HIS A 74 -5.35 -0.45 -16.44
CA HIS A 74 -5.42 -1.50 -17.45
C HIS A 74 -4.00 -1.83 -17.88
N THR A 75 -3.62 -3.07 -18.11
CA THR A 75 -2.29 -3.38 -18.65
C THR A 75 -2.45 -3.82 -20.11
N GLY A 76 -1.93 -3.07 -21.07
CA GLY A 76 -2.05 -3.39 -22.51
C GLY A 76 -1.61 -2.24 -23.40
N HIS A 77 -0.98 -2.55 -24.54
CA HIS A 77 -0.59 -1.55 -25.55
C HIS A 77 -1.83 -0.89 -26.19
N PRO A 78 -1.80 0.42 -26.50
CA PRO A 78 -2.79 1.05 -27.37
C PRO A 78 -2.45 0.68 -28.83
N ALA A 79 -2.81 -0.53 -29.24
CA ALA A 79 -2.65 -0.97 -30.63
C ALA A 79 -4.02 -1.25 -31.24
N GLY A 80 -4.60 -0.21 -31.85
CA GLY A 80 -5.60 -0.27 -32.92
C GLY A 80 -6.87 -1.09 -32.66
N ASP A 81 -7.99 -0.40 -32.47
CA ASP A 81 -9.38 -0.76 -32.81
C ASP A 81 -9.98 -2.15 -32.44
N ASP A 82 -9.22 -3.09 -31.88
CA ASP A 82 -9.72 -4.42 -31.50
C ASP A 82 -9.70 -4.60 -29.98
N GLU A 83 -10.92 -4.58 -29.42
CA GLU A 83 -11.32 -5.02 -28.08
C GLU A 83 -10.53 -4.46 -26.89
N MET A 84 -11.20 -3.58 -26.13
CA MET A 84 -11.02 -3.32 -24.70
C MET A 84 -11.22 -4.60 -23.85
N ARG A 85 -10.53 -5.69 -24.17
CA ARG A 85 -10.28 -6.78 -23.24
C ARG A 85 -9.17 -6.30 -22.32
N GLY A 86 -9.53 -5.42 -21.40
CA GLY A 86 -8.70 -5.11 -20.24
C GLY A 86 -8.37 -6.43 -19.57
N SER A 87 -7.17 -6.93 -19.80
CA SER A 87 -6.71 -8.13 -19.14
C SER A 87 -6.73 -7.85 -17.65
N ASP A 88 -7.51 -8.63 -16.90
CA ASP A 88 -7.57 -8.61 -15.43
C ASP A 88 -6.21 -8.99 -14.86
N VAL A 89 -5.24 -8.07 -14.93
CA VAL A 89 -3.86 -8.33 -14.52
C VAL A 89 -3.67 -7.78 -13.13
N ILE A 90 -3.18 -8.67 -12.27
CA ILE A 90 -2.80 -8.34 -10.91
C ILE A 90 -1.56 -7.45 -10.98
N SER A 91 -1.68 -6.18 -10.57
CA SER A 91 -0.55 -5.26 -10.48
C SER A 91 0.24 -5.54 -9.20
N ALA A 92 1.52 -5.87 -9.30
CA ALA A 92 2.36 -6.14 -8.13
C ALA A 92 3.28 -4.96 -7.81
N TRP A 93 3.48 -4.71 -6.52
CA TRP A 93 4.28 -3.60 -6.03
C TRP A 93 5.20 -4.03 -4.88
N LEU A 94 6.35 -3.38 -4.80
CA LEU A 94 7.26 -3.44 -3.65
C LEU A 94 7.14 -2.14 -2.86
N ASP A 95 6.78 -2.25 -1.60
CA ASP A 95 6.54 -1.11 -0.71
C ASP A 95 7.64 -1.01 0.33
N VAL A 96 8.19 0.19 0.50
CA VAL A 96 9.28 0.47 1.45
C VAL A 96 8.93 1.68 2.31
N ASP A 97 8.66 1.44 3.58
CA ASP A 97 8.55 2.48 4.61
C ASP A 97 9.95 2.87 5.10
N LEU A 98 10.45 4.02 4.65
CA LEU A 98 11.73 4.56 5.10
C LEU A 98 11.60 5.20 6.49
N LEU A 99 10.50 5.93 6.70
CA LEU A 99 10.21 6.67 7.93
C LEU A 99 8.85 6.24 8.43
N GLY A 100 8.78 5.49 9.54
CA GLY A 100 7.52 5.09 10.15
C GLY A 100 7.49 5.44 11.63
N VAL A 101 6.38 5.94 12.14
CA VAL A 101 6.17 6.16 13.58
C VAL A 101 4.82 5.62 14.01
N GLU A 102 4.81 4.95 15.15
CA GLU A 102 3.62 4.47 15.83
C GLU A 102 3.60 5.03 17.26
N HIS A 103 2.49 5.66 17.64
CA HIS A 103 2.26 6.12 19.00
C HIS A 103 1.04 5.41 19.61
N ARG A 104 1.24 4.73 20.74
CA ARG A 104 0.17 4.09 21.51
C ARG A 104 -0.19 4.94 22.73
N THR A 105 -1.44 5.37 22.83
CA THR A 105 -1.92 6.13 23.99
C THR A 105 -2.16 5.22 25.20
N ARG A 106 -2.46 5.82 26.36
CA ARG A 106 -2.87 5.08 27.58
C ARG A 106 -4.17 4.29 27.40
N SER A 107 -5.08 4.79 26.57
CA SER A 107 -6.38 4.15 26.29
C SER A 107 -6.27 2.98 25.31
N GLY A 108 -5.07 2.69 24.80
CA GLY A 108 -4.85 1.65 23.79
C GLY A 108 -5.12 2.10 22.36
N LEU A 109 -5.42 3.39 22.13
CA LEU A 109 -5.45 3.98 20.79
C LEU A 109 -4.05 3.93 20.18
N VAL A 110 -3.97 3.63 18.89
CA VAL A 110 -2.74 3.62 18.10
C VAL A 110 -2.88 4.65 16.99
N LEU A 111 -1.94 5.57 16.91
CA LEU A 111 -1.75 6.51 15.81
C LEU A 111 -0.49 6.10 15.06
N SER A 112 -0.55 6.07 13.74
CA SER A 112 0.60 5.78 12.90
C SER A 112 0.75 6.77 11.76
N ALA A 113 1.99 7.02 11.36
CA ALA A 113 2.33 7.75 10.16
C ALA A 113 3.56 7.10 9.51
N SER A 114 3.57 7.00 8.18
CA SER A 114 4.74 6.52 7.44
C SER A 114 4.95 7.27 6.13
N GLY A 115 6.21 7.46 5.76
CA GLY A 115 6.66 7.96 4.46
C GLY A 115 7.70 7.02 3.86
N GLY A 116 7.66 6.85 2.54
CA GLY A 116 8.43 5.82 1.87
C GLY A 116 8.34 5.90 0.36
N VAL A 117 8.59 4.77 -0.29
CA VAL A 117 8.45 4.60 -1.73
C VAL A 117 7.75 3.30 -2.06
N THR A 118 6.99 3.30 -3.13
CA THR A 118 6.41 2.13 -3.77
C THR A 118 7.03 1.97 -5.14
N VAL A 119 7.42 0.74 -5.47
CA VAL A 119 8.08 0.40 -6.74
C VAL A 119 7.17 -0.55 -7.53
N ALA A 120 6.87 -0.19 -8.77
CA ALA A 120 6.13 -1.07 -9.66
C ALA A 120 6.95 -2.33 -9.98
N LEU A 121 6.37 -3.51 -9.80
CA LEU A 121 6.99 -4.79 -10.17
C LEU A 121 6.44 -5.35 -11.48
N THR A 122 5.34 -4.78 -11.96
CA THR A 122 4.65 -5.13 -13.20
C THR A 122 4.43 -3.88 -14.02
N GLU A 123 4.43 -4.02 -15.35
CA GLU A 123 4.01 -2.96 -16.26
C GLU A 123 2.51 -2.72 -16.13
N GLY A 124 2.07 -1.47 -16.25
CA GLY A 124 0.66 -1.15 -16.37
C GLY A 124 0.39 0.21 -16.96
N HIS A 125 -0.77 0.37 -17.58
CA HIS A 125 -1.25 1.62 -18.13
C HIS A 125 -2.33 2.18 -17.20
N TRP A 126 -2.15 3.41 -16.72
CA TRP A 126 -3.17 4.07 -15.91
C TRP A 126 -3.90 5.11 -16.75
N ASP A 127 -5.19 4.90 -16.97
CA ASP A 127 -6.06 5.85 -17.65
C ASP A 127 -7.08 6.39 -16.65
N ALA A 128 -6.69 7.45 -15.94
CA ALA A 128 -7.60 8.24 -15.14
C ALA A 128 -7.90 9.55 -15.86
N ALA A 129 -9.13 9.68 -16.36
CA ALA A 129 -9.67 10.89 -16.97
C ALA A 129 -8.94 11.36 -18.25
N ASP A 130 -8.62 10.42 -19.16
CA ASP A 130 -8.01 10.66 -20.48
C ASP A 130 -6.61 11.30 -20.42
N LEU A 131 -5.95 11.24 -19.26
CA LEU A 131 -4.58 11.73 -19.04
C LEU A 131 -3.53 10.61 -19.14
N GLY A 132 -3.91 9.44 -19.68
CA GLY A 132 -3.17 8.18 -19.76
C GLY A 132 -1.66 8.28 -19.56
N ASN A 133 -1.14 7.56 -18.55
CA ASN A 133 0.30 7.49 -18.30
C ASN A 133 0.75 6.04 -18.07
N ASP A 134 1.88 5.68 -18.65
CA ASP A 134 2.48 4.35 -18.50
C ASP A 134 3.23 4.27 -17.17
N ILE A 135 3.00 3.18 -16.44
CA ILE A 135 3.79 2.77 -15.28
C ILE A 135 4.69 1.63 -15.72
N ASN A 136 5.97 1.93 -15.84
CA ASN A 136 6.98 0.96 -16.22
C ASN A 136 7.40 0.14 -14.99
N PRO A 137 7.86 -1.11 -15.19
CA PRO A 137 8.53 -1.85 -14.14
C PRO A 137 9.68 -1.02 -13.56
N PHE A 138 9.79 -1.04 -12.24
CA PHE A 138 10.75 -0.28 -11.44
C PHE A 138 10.50 1.23 -11.33
N ASP A 139 9.37 1.75 -11.84
CA ASP A 139 8.96 3.11 -11.54
C ASP A 139 8.76 3.28 -10.03
N VAL A 140 9.31 4.38 -9.51
CA VAL A 140 9.34 4.68 -8.07
C VAL A 140 8.37 5.82 -7.78
N LEU A 141 7.37 5.54 -6.95
CA LEU A 141 6.36 6.51 -6.53
C LEU A 141 6.55 6.85 -5.05
N PRO A 142 6.37 8.12 -4.64
CA PRO A 142 6.42 8.49 -3.23
C PRO A 142 5.19 7.92 -2.50
N GLN A 143 5.41 7.28 -1.35
CA GLN A 143 4.37 6.65 -0.55
C GLN A 143 4.17 7.42 0.76
N PHE A 144 2.92 7.69 1.13
CA PHE A 144 2.56 8.25 2.44
C PHE A 144 1.36 7.54 3.05
N ARG A 145 1.36 7.38 4.38
CA ARG A 145 0.22 6.81 5.13
C ARG A 145 0.02 7.47 6.48
N LEU A 146 -1.23 7.54 6.88
CA LEU A 146 -1.69 7.91 8.22
C LEU A 146 -2.68 6.86 8.70
N GLY A 147 -2.56 6.46 9.95
CA GLY A 147 -3.40 5.41 10.51
C GLY A 147 -3.90 5.72 11.91
N ILE A 148 -5.10 5.24 12.20
CA ILE A 148 -5.71 5.27 13.53
C ILE A 148 -6.33 3.90 13.83
N GLY A 149 -6.17 3.43 15.05
CA GLY A 149 -6.82 2.19 15.46
C GLY A 149 -6.62 1.85 16.93
N LYS A 150 -6.75 0.57 17.25
CA LYS A 150 -6.70 0.06 18.61
C LYS A 150 -5.75 -1.12 18.71
N ALA A 151 -4.92 -1.09 19.76
CA ALA A 151 -4.12 -2.23 20.17
C ALA A 151 -5.00 -3.20 20.97
N PHE A 152 -4.97 -4.48 20.58
CA PHE A 152 -5.58 -5.58 21.31
C PHE A 152 -4.47 -6.34 22.07
#